data_AF-T0LUM9-F1
#
_entry.id   AF-T0LUM9-F1
#
_cell.length_a   1.000
_cell.length_b   1.000
_cell.length_c   1.000
_cell.angle_alpha   90.00
_cell.angle_beta   90.00
_cell.angle_gamma   90.00
#
_symmetry.space_group_name_H-M   'P 1'
#
loop_
_entity.id
_entity.type
_entity.pdbx_description
1 polymer ?
#
loop_
_entity_poly.entity_id
_entity_poly.type
_entity_poly.pdbx_seq_one_letter_code
_entity_poly.pdbx_strand_id
1 'polypeptide(L)'
;MTALTSFQVWMFIIDDLLDQYSLPQRFDYAALQILLADCRDFIEQSLGLSQKCDNDGYEYRDHDAVTSFKEYAGAVMKKFGDNHAYRSRIAREAIATLDGYRHEAMNRHEGRVPSLEEYLGYRAASSCIMQVVVNFEFANNVHMPEEVTKTPEMCRLYESAVAICFILNDIVSLRKEVKEGFVENLVVLLAGGDVQRGVDGAAARMQLEVYALDDAAEKATRRFKGTPHEKDIEVLANNCKNMCRTSWLWSVRTPRYCLADITPDAEGGWVFVVDAMG
;
A
#
# COMPACT_ATOMS: atom_id res chain seq x y z
N MET A 1 11.56 -8.04 13.64
CA MET A 1 11.18 -8.88 12.49
C MET A 1 9.76 -9.40 12.66
N THR A 2 9.46 -10.15 13.72
CA THR A 2 8.11 -10.69 14.00
C THR A 2 6.98 -9.65 13.91
N ALA A 3 7.10 -8.50 14.57
CA ALA A 3 6.05 -7.46 14.53
C ALA A 3 5.72 -6.91 13.13
N LEU A 4 6.72 -6.76 12.26
CA LEU A 4 6.49 -6.30 10.88
C LEU A 4 5.84 -7.39 10.03
N THR A 5 6.19 -8.66 10.29
CA THR A 5 5.52 -9.80 9.68
C THR A 5 4.06 -9.88 10.13
N SER A 6 3.77 -9.72 11.42
CA SER A 6 2.39 -9.69 11.92
C SER A 6 1.58 -8.54 11.32
N PHE A 7 2.19 -7.37 11.13
CA PHE A 7 1.57 -6.26 10.41
C PHE A 7 1.26 -6.61 8.94
N GLN A 8 2.19 -7.24 8.21
CA GLN A 8 1.95 -7.70 6.85
C GLN A 8 0.83 -8.74 6.77
N VAL A 9 0.79 -9.68 7.72
CA VAL A 9 -0.28 -10.68 7.82
C VAL A 9 -1.63 -10.00 8.05
N TRP A 10 -1.70 -9.03 8.97
CA TRP A 10 -2.92 -8.25 9.19
C TRP A 10 -3.37 -7.55 7.90
N MET A 11 -2.47 -6.89 7.15
CA MET A 11 -2.84 -6.25 5.89
C MET A 11 -3.49 -7.23 4.90
N PHE A 12 -2.94 -8.44 4.73
CA PHE A 12 -3.51 -9.45 3.84
C PHE A 12 -4.85 -10.01 4.34
N ILE A 13 -5.00 -10.24 5.65
CA ILE A 13 -6.28 -10.71 6.22
C ILE A 13 -7.38 -9.67 5.97
N ILE A 14 -7.08 -8.39 6.18
CA ILE A 14 -8.03 -7.30 5.96
C ILE A 14 -8.34 -7.13 4.47
N ASP A 15 -7.34 -7.19 3.58
CA ASP A 15 -7.51 -7.22 2.11
C ASP A 15 -8.50 -8.31 1.69
N ASP A 16 -8.27 -9.56 2.14
CA ASP A 16 -9.10 -10.71 1.80
C ASP A 16 -10.55 -10.58 2.32
N LEU A 17 -10.76 -10.03 3.53
CA LEU A 17 -12.10 -9.79 4.08
C LEU A 17 -12.83 -8.66 3.35
N LEU A 18 -12.12 -7.57 3.03
CA LEU A 18 -12.66 -6.47 2.25
C LEU A 18 -13.11 -6.96 0.88
N ASP A 19 -12.29 -7.78 0.21
CA ASP A 19 -12.64 -8.42 -1.06
C ASP A 19 -13.87 -9.32 -0.95
N GLN A 20 -13.95 -10.16 0.08
CA GLN A 20 -15.11 -11.03 0.31
C GLN A 20 -16.41 -10.23 0.46
N TYR A 21 -16.40 -9.14 1.23
CA TYR A 21 -17.59 -8.30 1.42
C TYR A 21 -17.94 -7.45 0.20
N SER A 22 -17.00 -7.29 -0.74
CA SER A 22 -17.15 -6.47 -1.93
C SER A 22 -17.31 -7.26 -3.23
N LEU A 23 -17.49 -8.59 -3.15
CA LEU A 23 -17.80 -9.44 -4.31
C LEU A 23 -19.14 -9.02 -4.93
N PRO A 24 -19.22 -8.78 -6.26
CA PRO A 24 -20.43 -8.28 -6.91
C PRO A 24 -21.69 -9.13 -6.65
N GLN A 25 -21.55 -10.46 -6.58
CA GLN A 25 -22.68 -11.38 -6.38
C GLN A 25 -23.13 -11.49 -4.91
N ARG A 26 -22.32 -11.03 -3.95
CA ARG A 26 -22.54 -11.17 -2.51
C ARG A 26 -22.18 -9.91 -1.74
N PHE A 27 -22.37 -8.76 -2.37
CA PHE A 27 -22.01 -7.48 -1.79
C PHE A 27 -22.73 -7.26 -0.44
N ASP A 28 -21.96 -7.20 0.66
CA ASP A 28 -22.49 -6.97 2.00
C ASP A 28 -21.99 -5.62 2.51
N TYR A 29 -22.73 -4.57 2.15
CA TYR A 29 -22.42 -3.20 2.55
C TYR A 29 -22.35 -3.03 4.06
N ALA A 30 -23.24 -3.70 4.80
CA ALA A 30 -23.32 -3.56 6.24
C ALA A 30 -22.09 -4.18 6.91
N ALA A 31 -21.70 -5.39 6.51
CA ALA A 31 -20.49 -6.04 7.02
C ALA A 31 -19.22 -5.25 6.65
N LEU A 32 -19.13 -4.73 5.42
CA LEU A 32 -18.04 -3.86 5.01
C LEU A 32 -17.91 -2.62 5.91
N GLN A 33 -19.01 -1.89 6.15
CA GLN A 33 -18.98 -0.70 7.00
C GLN A 33 -18.61 -1.03 8.46
N ILE A 34 -19.07 -2.16 8.98
CA ILE A 34 -18.71 -2.64 10.32
C ILE A 34 -17.21 -2.95 10.37
N LEU A 35 -16.66 -3.72 9.42
CA LEU A 35 -15.23 -4.04 9.39
C LEU A 35 -14.35 -2.79 9.36
N LEU A 36 -14.70 -1.80 8.52
CA LEU A 36 -13.96 -0.54 8.41
C LEU A 36 -14.00 0.26 9.72
N ALA A 37 -15.16 0.32 10.39
CA ALA A 37 -15.32 1.00 11.67
C ALA A 37 -14.58 0.29 12.81
N ASP A 38 -14.70 -1.03 12.87
CA ASP A 38 -14.04 -1.89 13.86
C ASP A 38 -12.51 -1.80 13.75
N CYS A 39 -11.97 -1.87 12.52
CA CYS A 39 -10.54 -1.69 12.29
C CYS A 39 -10.06 -0.30 12.71
N ARG A 40 -10.79 0.77 12.33
CA ARG A 40 -10.44 2.15 12.72
C ARG A 40 -10.39 2.31 14.24
N ASP A 41 -11.43 1.86 14.93
CA ASP A 41 -11.52 1.92 16.39
C ASP A 41 -10.37 1.15 17.04
N PHE A 42 -10.11 -0.07 16.60
CA PHE A 42 -9.04 -0.90 17.17
C PHE A 42 -7.63 -0.34 16.90
N ILE A 43 -7.36 0.18 15.72
CA ILE A 43 -6.07 0.82 15.37
C ILE A 43 -5.82 2.03 16.28
N GLU A 44 -6.80 2.91 16.43
CA GLU A 44 -6.66 4.12 17.26
C GLU A 44 -6.49 3.78 18.74
N GLN A 45 -7.24 2.80 19.26
CA GLN A 45 -7.11 2.35 20.64
C GLN A 45 -5.75 1.68 20.89
N SER A 46 -5.38 0.71 20.07
CA SER A 46 -4.14 -0.09 20.25
C SER A 46 -2.86 0.74 20.09
N LEU A 47 -2.92 1.85 19.35
CA LEU A 47 -1.84 2.82 19.24
C LEU A 47 -1.92 3.97 20.25
N GLY A 48 -2.85 3.93 21.23
CA GLY A 48 -2.97 4.95 22.27
C GLY A 48 -3.28 6.35 21.73
N LEU A 49 -4.13 6.42 20.70
CA LEU A 49 -4.60 7.66 20.06
C LEU A 49 -6.08 7.93 20.34
N SER A 50 -6.84 6.91 20.74
CA SER A 50 -8.23 7.07 21.16
C SER A 50 -8.34 7.76 22.52
N GLN A 51 -9.34 8.62 22.66
CA GLN A 51 -9.75 9.20 23.95
C GLN A 51 -10.81 8.36 24.67
N LYS A 52 -11.32 7.30 24.03
CA LYS A 52 -12.32 6.40 24.65
C LYS A 52 -11.63 5.54 25.71
N CYS A 53 -12.40 5.15 26.73
CA CYS A 53 -11.95 4.16 27.72
C CYS A 53 -11.60 2.83 27.02
N ASP A 54 -10.67 2.07 27.59
CA ASP A 54 -10.35 0.72 27.11
C ASP A 54 -11.62 -0.12 26.97
N ASN A 55 -11.88 -0.59 25.75
CA ASN A 55 -12.98 -1.49 25.42
C ASN A 55 -12.62 -2.94 25.80
N ASP A 56 -12.09 -3.14 27.02
CA ASP A 56 -11.75 -4.48 27.51
C ASP A 56 -13.02 -5.36 27.52
N GLY A 57 -13.07 -6.35 26.63
CA GLY A 57 -14.21 -7.24 26.43
C GLY A 57 -15.18 -6.88 25.30
N TYR A 58 -14.87 -5.89 24.45
CA TYR A 58 -15.66 -5.62 23.24
C TYR A 58 -15.42 -6.68 22.17
N GLU A 59 -16.49 -7.29 21.68
CA GLU A 59 -16.46 -8.30 20.62
C GLU A 59 -16.81 -7.68 19.27
N TYR A 60 -15.78 -7.36 18.48
CA TYR A 60 -15.90 -6.98 17.07
C TYR A 60 -16.50 -8.12 16.22
N ARG A 61 -17.12 -7.79 15.08
CA ARG A 61 -17.75 -8.80 14.19
C ARG A 61 -16.73 -9.82 13.68
N ASP A 62 -15.63 -9.31 13.12
CA ASP A 62 -14.51 -10.09 12.59
C ASP A 62 -13.34 -10.05 13.60
N HIS A 63 -13.64 -10.44 14.85
CA HIS A 63 -12.78 -10.19 16.02
C HIS A 63 -11.32 -10.58 15.82
N ASP A 64 -11.06 -11.80 15.37
CA ASP A 64 -9.70 -12.30 15.21
C ASP A 64 -8.92 -11.50 14.14
N ALA A 65 -9.59 -11.10 13.06
CA ALA A 65 -8.98 -10.29 12.01
C ALA A 65 -8.66 -8.88 12.50
N VAL A 66 -9.65 -8.21 13.11
CA VAL A 66 -9.49 -6.84 13.66
C VAL A 66 -8.40 -6.81 14.72
N THR A 67 -8.43 -7.76 15.66
CA THR A 67 -7.50 -7.78 16.79
C THR A 67 -6.12 -8.34 16.45
N SER A 68 -5.92 -8.97 15.29
CA SER A 68 -4.59 -9.43 14.86
C SER A 68 -3.56 -8.28 14.74
N PHE A 69 -4.01 -7.03 14.60
CA PHE A 69 -3.16 -5.84 14.66
C PHE A 69 -2.46 -5.64 16.03
N LYS A 70 -2.97 -6.25 17.11
CA LYS A 70 -2.52 -6.06 18.49
C LYS A 70 -1.05 -6.37 18.69
N GLU A 71 -0.53 -7.42 18.06
CA GLU A 71 0.88 -7.81 18.22
C GLU A 71 1.81 -6.71 17.69
N TYR A 72 1.51 -6.20 16.50
CA TYR A 72 2.25 -5.10 15.90
C TYR A 72 2.11 -3.82 16.75
N ALA A 73 0.88 -3.44 17.11
CA ALA A 73 0.63 -2.24 17.91
C ALA A 73 1.37 -2.29 19.26
N GLY A 74 1.35 -3.43 19.95
CA GLY A 74 2.10 -3.62 21.20
C GLY A 74 3.61 -3.43 21.03
N ALA A 75 4.18 -3.90 19.91
CA ALA A 75 5.59 -3.69 19.60
C ALA A 75 5.91 -2.21 19.29
N VAL A 76 5.01 -1.52 18.58
CA VAL A 76 5.10 -0.07 18.34
C VAL A 76 5.03 0.68 19.66
N MET A 77 4.04 0.40 20.51
CA MET A 77 3.89 1.07 21.81
C MET A 77 5.11 0.87 22.71
N LYS A 78 5.72 -0.32 22.68
CA LYS A 78 6.94 -0.61 23.46
C LYS A 78 8.16 0.22 23.00
N LYS A 79 8.30 0.50 21.71
CA LYS A 79 9.49 1.17 21.14
C LYS A 79 9.29 2.65 20.83
N PHE A 80 8.08 3.04 20.49
CA PHE A 80 7.68 4.35 19.98
C PHE A 80 6.49 4.94 20.77
N GLY A 81 6.18 4.43 21.97
CA GLY A 81 5.04 4.89 22.78
C GLY A 81 5.02 6.40 23.02
N ASP A 82 6.18 6.98 23.31
CA ASP A 82 6.31 8.44 23.53
C ASP A 82 6.32 9.24 22.22
N ASN A 83 6.48 8.59 21.06
CA ASN A 83 6.48 9.24 19.76
C ASN A 83 5.05 9.31 19.19
N HIS A 84 4.25 10.24 19.73
CA HIS A 84 2.87 10.48 19.28
C HIS A 84 2.78 10.71 17.76
N ALA A 85 3.70 11.50 17.20
CA ALA A 85 3.72 11.80 15.78
C ALA A 85 3.85 10.53 14.91
N TYR A 86 4.76 9.63 15.25
CA TYR A 86 4.90 8.35 14.55
C TYR A 86 3.65 7.49 14.66
N ARG A 87 3.09 7.35 15.88
CA ARG A 87 1.86 6.57 16.10
C ARG A 87 0.69 7.13 15.27
N SER A 88 0.53 8.45 15.24
CA SER A 88 -0.48 9.11 14.41
C SER A 88 -0.25 8.90 12.91
N ARG A 89 1.00 8.88 12.43
CA ARG A 89 1.30 8.56 11.02
C ARG A 89 0.85 7.14 10.66
N ILE A 90 1.22 6.14 11.47
CA ILE A 90 0.80 4.75 11.24
C ILE A 90 -0.72 4.62 11.19
N ALA A 91 -1.42 5.17 12.19
CA ALA A 91 -2.87 5.13 12.23
C ALA A 91 -3.51 5.82 11.02
N ARG A 92 -3.00 7.00 10.65
CA ARG A 92 -3.51 7.76 9.49
C ARG A 92 -3.38 6.96 8.19
N GLU A 93 -2.24 6.33 7.93
CA GLU A 93 -2.06 5.56 6.69
C GLU A 93 -2.88 4.27 6.67
N ALA A 94 -3.02 3.60 7.83
CA ALA A 94 -3.87 2.43 7.95
C ALA A 94 -5.34 2.78 7.71
N ILE A 95 -5.83 3.89 8.29
CA ILE A 95 -7.20 4.37 8.09
C ILE A 95 -7.40 4.86 6.64
N ALA A 96 -6.44 5.56 6.06
CA ALA A 96 -6.52 6.00 4.67
C ALA A 96 -6.66 4.80 3.71
N THR A 97 -5.96 3.70 4.00
CA THR A 97 -6.09 2.46 3.25
C THR A 97 -7.51 1.88 3.33
N LEU A 98 -8.10 1.81 4.54
CA LEU A 98 -9.48 1.38 4.73
C LEU A 98 -10.47 2.27 3.92
N ASP A 99 -10.26 3.59 3.92
CA ASP A 99 -11.06 4.52 3.12
C ASP A 99 -10.84 4.33 1.60
N GLY A 100 -9.64 3.97 1.16
CA GLY A 100 -9.31 3.62 -0.23
C GLY A 100 -10.05 2.37 -0.69
N TYR A 101 -10.00 1.28 0.09
CA TYR A 101 -10.75 0.06 -0.19
C TYR A 101 -12.26 0.28 -0.22
N ARG A 102 -12.78 1.17 0.64
CA ARG A 102 -14.19 1.54 0.57
C ARG A 102 -14.56 2.12 -0.80
N HIS A 103 -13.70 2.97 -1.39
CA HIS A 103 -13.94 3.50 -2.72
C HIS A 103 -13.95 2.40 -3.79
N GLU A 104 -12.99 1.47 -3.75
CA GLU A 104 -12.94 0.33 -4.67
C GLU A 104 -14.20 -0.55 -4.56
N ALA A 105 -14.60 -0.88 -3.32
CA ALA A 105 -15.80 -1.65 -3.07
C ALA A 105 -17.08 -0.97 -3.61
N MET A 106 -17.17 0.37 -3.51
CA MET A 106 -18.28 1.14 -4.07
C MET A 106 -18.27 1.16 -5.60
N ASN A 107 -17.12 1.35 -6.22
CA ASN A 107 -16.99 1.27 -7.68
C ASN A 107 -17.46 -0.08 -8.21
N ARG A 108 -17.01 -1.17 -7.56
CA ARG A 108 -17.42 -2.53 -7.91
C ARG A 108 -18.90 -2.78 -7.70
N HIS A 109 -19.46 -2.32 -6.58
CA HIS A 109 -20.88 -2.45 -6.30
C HIS A 109 -21.76 -1.74 -7.34
N GLU A 110 -21.37 -0.54 -7.74
CA GLU A 110 -22.10 0.28 -8.71
C GLU A 110 -21.84 -0.13 -10.17
N GLY A 111 -20.92 -1.08 -10.41
CA GLY A 111 -20.48 -1.45 -11.76
C GLY A 111 -19.81 -0.28 -12.50
N ARG A 112 -19.21 0.65 -11.74
CA ARG A 112 -18.65 1.90 -12.25
C ARG A 112 -17.16 1.74 -12.52
N VAL A 113 -16.75 2.08 -13.74
CA VAL A 113 -15.33 2.26 -14.07
C VAL A 113 -14.93 3.69 -13.66
N PRO A 114 -13.94 3.88 -12.78
CA PRO A 114 -13.48 5.21 -12.39
C PRO A 114 -12.76 5.90 -13.57
N SER A 115 -12.75 7.22 -13.60
CA SER A 115 -11.79 7.96 -14.44
C SER A 115 -10.37 7.74 -13.94
N LEU A 116 -9.38 8.00 -14.81
CA LEU A 116 -7.97 7.91 -14.43
C LEU A 116 -7.61 8.84 -13.25
N GLU A 117 -8.19 10.04 -13.19
CA GLU A 117 -7.96 10.99 -12.11
C GLU A 117 -8.53 10.49 -10.79
N GLU A 118 -9.79 10.00 -10.80
CA GLU A 118 -10.40 9.40 -9.61
C GLU A 118 -9.59 8.20 -9.12
N TYR A 119 -9.21 7.30 -10.03
CA TYR A 119 -8.40 6.13 -9.72
C TYR A 119 -7.11 6.51 -9.00
N LEU A 120 -6.31 7.41 -9.60
CA LEU A 120 -5.07 7.87 -9.01
C LEU A 120 -5.28 8.58 -7.65
N GLY A 121 -6.45 9.19 -7.44
CA GLY A 121 -6.82 9.87 -6.20
C GLY A 121 -6.95 8.96 -4.98
N TYR A 122 -7.38 7.70 -5.15
CA TYR A 122 -7.49 6.74 -4.04
C TYR A 122 -6.48 5.59 -4.12
N ARG A 123 -5.89 5.31 -5.29
CA ARG A 123 -5.04 4.13 -5.51
C ARG A 123 -3.81 4.09 -4.62
N ALA A 124 -3.19 5.24 -4.34
CA ALA A 124 -2.06 5.31 -3.43
C ALA A 124 -2.43 4.76 -2.03
N ALA A 125 -3.63 5.08 -1.55
CA ALA A 125 -4.14 4.59 -0.27
C ALA A 125 -4.57 3.12 -0.35
N SER A 126 -5.36 2.72 -1.36
CA SER A 126 -5.83 1.33 -1.49
C SER A 126 -4.70 0.34 -1.77
N SER A 127 -3.54 0.79 -2.28
CA SER A 127 -2.36 -0.06 -2.46
C SER A 127 -1.75 -0.60 -1.17
N CYS A 128 -2.12 -0.05 0.00
CA CYS A 128 -1.50 -0.31 1.31
C CYS A 128 -0.01 0.07 1.42
N ILE A 129 0.67 0.46 0.34
CA ILE A 129 2.13 0.58 0.32
C ILE A 129 2.63 1.75 1.18
N MET A 130 1.85 2.84 1.30
CA MET A 130 2.26 3.94 2.19
C MET A 130 2.41 3.48 3.64
N GLN A 131 1.58 2.53 4.09
CA GLN A 131 1.71 1.93 5.43
C GLN A 131 3.04 1.17 5.61
N VAL A 132 3.56 0.57 4.54
CA VAL A 132 4.87 -0.09 4.54
C VAL A 132 5.99 0.95 4.61
N VAL A 133 5.86 2.04 3.84
CA VAL A 133 6.86 3.12 3.81
C VAL A 133 7.01 3.79 5.17
N VAL A 134 5.90 4.14 5.83
CA VAL A 134 5.97 4.74 7.18
C VAL A 134 6.57 3.77 8.20
N ASN A 135 6.45 2.46 7.99
CA ASN A 135 7.06 1.44 8.85
C ASN A 135 8.58 1.33 8.72
N PHE A 136 9.22 2.00 7.74
CA PHE A 136 10.69 2.02 7.67
C PHE A 136 11.33 2.67 8.89
N GLU A 137 10.67 3.64 9.51
CA GLU A 137 11.12 4.22 10.79
C GLU A 137 11.22 3.14 11.87
N PHE A 138 10.14 2.38 12.09
CA PHE A 138 10.13 1.30 13.08
C PHE A 138 11.08 0.14 12.72
N ALA A 139 11.18 -0.22 11.44
CA ALA A 139 12.06 -1.28 10.96
C ALA A 139 13.53 -0.99 11.24
N ASN A 140 13.93 0.28 11.20
CA ASN A 140 15.31 0.71 11.35
C ASN A 140 15.59 1.39 12.69
N ASN A 141 14.60 1.44 13.59
CA ASN A 141 14.68 2.15 14.87
C ASN A 141 15.07 3.65 14.69
N VAL A 142 14.51 4.25 13.66
CA VAL A 142 14.70 5.65 13.28
C VAL A 142 13.53 6.45 13.85
N HIS A 143 13.83 7.57 14.51
CA HIS A 143 12.82 8.45 15.09
C HIS A 143 12.84 9.79 14.35
N MET A 144 12.04 9.91 13.27
CA MET A 144 12.00 11.16 12.53
C MET A 144 10.95 12.13 13.10
N PRO A 145 11.35 13.39 13.38
CA PRO A 145 10.43 14.46 13.68
C PRO A 145 9.49 14.76 12.49
N GLU A 146 8.29 15.27 12.78
CA GLU A 146 7.32 15.57 11.71
C GLU A 146 7.85 16.60 10.73
N GLU A 147 8.58 17.61 11.22
CA GLU A 147 9.18 18.67 10.42
C GLU A 147 10.17 18.16 9.38
N VAL A 148 10.78 16.98 9.62
CA VAL A 148 11.64 16.29 8.64
C VAL A 148 10.79 15.51 7.66
N THR A 149 9.86 14.66 8.15
CA THR A 149 9.03 13.81 7.29
C THR A 149 8.08 14.59 6.38
N LYS A 150 7.70 15.81 6.77
CA LYS A 150 6.81 16.70 6.01
C LYS A 150 7.56 17.65 5.07
N THR A 151 8.89 17.53 4.96
CA THR A 151 9.62 18.28 3.94
C THR A 151 9.22 17.81 2.54
N PRO A 152 9.16 18.71 1.53
CA PRO A 152 8.75 18.34 0.18
C PRO A 152 9.55 17.17 -0.42
N GLU A 153 10.84 17.11 -0.13
CA GLU A 153 11.75 16.06 -0.61
C GLU A 153 11.42 14.70 0.01
N MET A 154 11.06 14.66 1.31
CA MET A 154 10.67 13.42 1.98
C MET A 154 9.27 12.95 1.57
N CYS A 155 8.31 13.87 1.44
CA CYS A 155 6.99 13.53 0.91
C CYS A 155 7.12 12.95 -0.50
N ARG A 156 7.87 13.61 -1.40
CA ARG A 156 8.06 13.14 -2.77
C ARG A 156 8.77 11.80 -2.84
N LEU A 157 9.78 11.57 -2.00
CA LEU A 157 10.48 10.29 -1.89
C LEU A 157 9.50 9.14 -1.58
N TYR A 158 8.63 9.34 -0.59
CA TYR A 158 7.66 8.32 -0.18
C TYR A 158 6.54 8.13 -1.21
N GLU A 159 5.97 9.22 -1.70
CA GLU A 159 4.92 9.20 -2.73
C GLU A 159 5.40 8.50 -4.01
N SER A 160 6.60 8.80 -4.50
CA SER A 160 7.16 8.15 -5.69
C SER A 160 7.45 6.67 -5.46
N ALA A 161 7.93 6.28 -4.26
CA ALA A 161 8.14 4.87 -3.94
C ALA A 161 6.82 4.08 -3.91
N VAL A 162 5.77 4.66 -3.32
CA VAL A 162 4.40 4.11 -3.34
C VAL A 162 3.89 3.99 -4.77
N ALA A 163 4.08 5.04 -5.58
CA ALA A 163 3.63 5.08 -6.96
C ALA A 163 4.26 3.98 -7.81
N ILE A 164 5.58 3.81 -7.73
CA ILE A 164 6.28 2.73 -8.42
C ILE A 164 5.69 1.37 -8.04
N CYS A 165 5.44 1.13 -6.75
CA CYS A 165 4.91 -0.15 -6.28
C CYS A 165 3.49 -0.44 -6.78
N PHE A 166 2.56 0.53 -6.71
CA PHE A 166 1.20 0.27 -7.18
C PHE A 166 1.13 0.18 -8.71
N ILE A 167 1.89 1.00 -9.44
CA ILE A 167 1.95 0.93 -10.92
C ILE A 167 2.50 -0.42 -11.34
N LEU A 168 3.58 -0.86 -10.69
CA LEU A 168 4.13 -2.17 -10.92
C LEU A 168 3.11 -3.27 -10.64
N ASN A 169 2.39 -3.17 -9.52
CA ASN A 169 1.33 -4.11 -9.18
C ASN A 169 0.31 -4.19 -10.30
N ASP A 170 -0.22 -3.06 -10.79
CA ASP A 170 -1.22 -3.01 -11.86
C ASP A 170 -0.72 -3.67 -13.16
N ILE A 171 0.56 -3.52 -13.49
CA ILE A 171 1.16 -4.17 -14.67
C ILE A 171 1.22 -5.69 -14.48
N VAL A 172 1.74 -6.17 -13.34
CA VAL A 172 1.96 -7.62 -13.12
C VAL A 172 0.68 -8.36 -12.76
N SER A 173 -0.31 -7.68 -12.18
CA SER A 173 -1.60 -8.27 -11.81
C SER A 173 -2.63 -8.24 -12.94
N LEU A 174 -2.36 -7.54 -14.05
CA LEU A 174 -3.30 -7.34 -15.15
C LEU A 174 -3.99 -8.63 -15.61
N ARG A 175 -3.22 -9.70 -15.85
CA ARG A 175 -3.75 -11.01 -16.30
C ARG A 175 -4.73 -11.61 -15.29
N LYS A 176 -4.40 -11.50 -13.99
CA LYS A 176 -5.25 -11.98 -12.88
C LYS A 176 -6.52 -11.13 -12.81
N GLU A 177 -6.37 -9.82 -12.77
CA GLU A 177 -7.47 -8.87 -12.54
C GLU A 177 -8.49 -8.86 -13.68
N VAL A 178 -8.03 -8.90 -14.94
CA VAL A 178 -8.92 -9.01 -16.10
C VAL A 178 -9.72 -10.32 -16.07
N LYS A 179 -9.09 -11.43 -15.67
CA LYS A 179 -9.77 -12.73 -15.50
C LYS A 179 -10.78 -12.73 -14.36
N GLU A 180 -10.60 -11.88 -13.36
CA GLU A 180 -11.53 -11.72 -12.23
C GLU A 180 -12.59 -10.63 -12.49
N GLY A 181 -12.50 -9.92 -13.62
CA GLY A 181 -13.43 -8.86 -14.00
C GLY A 181 -13.16 -7.52 -13.31
N PHE A 182 -11.96 -7.33 -12.72
CA PHE A 182 -11.56 -6.08 -12.11
C PHE A 182 -11.10 -5.06 -13.16
N VAL A 183 -11.65 -3.85 -13.07
CA VAL A 183 -11.43 -2.74 -14.01
C VAL A 183 -10.63 -1.58 -13.40
N GLU A 184 -10.36 -1.64 -12.10
CA GLU A 184 -9.64 -0.63 -11.32
C GLU A 184 -8.12 -0.84 -11.41
N ASN A 185 -7.61 -0.74 -12.63
CA ASN A 185 -6.21 -1.01 -12.95
C ASN A 185 -5.67 0.07 -13.90
N LEU A 186 -4.50 0.63 -13.60
CA LEU A 186 -3.91 1.69 -14.41
C LEU A 186 -3.75 1.32 -15.89
N VAL A 187 -3.35 0.08 -16.20
CA VAL A 187 -3.18 -0.40 -17.57
C VAL A 187 -4.53 -0.40 -18.29
N VAL A 188 -5.58 -0.91 -17.64
CA VAL A 188 -6.95 -0.93 -18.19
C VAL A 188 -7.44 0.49 -18.50
N LEU A 189 -7.24 1.42 -17.57
CA LEU A 189 -7.68 2.81 -17.71
C LEU A 189 -6.90 3.59 -18.80
N LEU A 190 -5.65 3.21 -19.07
CA LEU A 190 -4.81 3.81 -20.12
C LEU A 190 -4.96 3.14 -21.49
N ALA A 191 -5.48 1.92 -21.54
CA ALA A 191 -5.51 1.10 -22.75
C ALA A 191 -6.33 1.75 -23.88
N GLY A 192 -7.50 2.30 -23.57
CA GLY A 192 -8.41 2.83 -24.59
C GLY A 192 -8.77 1.79 -25.67
N GLY A 193 -8.85 0.51 -25.29
CA GLY A 193 -9.06 -0.62 -26.19
C GLY A 193 -7.80 -1.32 -26.70
N ASP A 194 -6.60 -0.79 -26.41
CA ASP A 194 -5.31 -1.39 -26.74
C ASP A 194 -4.50 -1.65 -25.46
N VAL A 195 -4.38 -2.93 -25.09
CA VAL A 195 -3.65 -3.33 -23.87
C VAL A 195 -2.18 -2.93 -23.92
N GLN A 196 -1.53 -2.99 -25.08
CA GLN A 196 -0.12 -2.61 -25.22
C GLN A 196 0.06 -1.12 -24.93
N ARG A 197 -0.83 -0.27 -25.47
CA ARG A 197 -0.86 1.16 -25.14
C ARG A 197 -1.01 1.41 -23.64
N GLY A 198 -1.84 0.61 -22.96
CA GLY A 198 -2.03 0.68 -21.52
C GLY A 198 -0.74 0.36 -20.75
N VAL A 199 -0.06 -0.73 -21.13
CA VAL A 199 1.22 -1.14 -20.54
C VAL A 199 2.30 -0.09 -20.78
N ASP A 200 2.44 0.42 -22.01
CA ASP A 200 3.41 1.46 -22.36
C ASP A 200 3.17 2.74 -21.56
N GLY A 201 1.90 3.14 -21.41
CA GLY A 201 1.52 4.30 -20.62
C GLY A 201 1.82 4.12 -19.12
N ALA A 202 1.55 2.94 -18.57
CA ALA A 202 1.88 2.61 -17.18
C ALA A 202 3.41 2.58 -16.96
N ALA A 203 4.17 1.97 -17.86
CA ALA A 203 5.63 1.92 -17.81
C ALA A 203 6.24 3.32 -17.91
N ALA A 204 5.74 4.18 -18.80
CA ALA A 204 6.19 5.56 -18.91
C ALA A 204 5.93 6.36 -17.62
N ARG A 205 4.77 6.18 -16.98
CA ARG A 205 4.47 6.77 -15.66
C ARG A 205 5.40 6.25 -14.58
N MET A 206 5.62 4.94 -14.52
CA MET A 206 6.56 4.34 -13.56
C MET A 206 7.97 4.91 -13.72
N GLN A 207 8.44 5.08 -14.96
CA GLN A 207 9.75 5.65 -15.24
C GLN A 207 9.89 7.09 -14.74
N LEU A 208 8.84 7.91 -14.86
CA LEU A 208 8.82 9.26 -14.28
C LEU A 208 8.90 9.23 -12.76
N GLU A 209 8.22 8.29 -12.12
CA GLU A 209 8.29 8.12 -10.66
C GLU A 209 9.65 7.58 -10.19
N VAL A 210 10.32 6.74 -10.98
CA VAL A 210 11.72 6.35 -10.71
C VAL A 210 12.65 7.57 -10.73
N TYR A 211 12.54 8.44 -11.74
CA TYR A 211 13.34 9.67 -11.77
C TYR A 211 13.01 10.61 -10.60
N ALA A 212 11.74 10.73 -10.25
CA ALA A 212 11.31 11.55 -9.13
C ALA A 212 11.78 11.00 -7.78
N LEU A 213 11.80 9.67 -7.61
CA LEU A 213 12.34 9.01 -6.43
C LEU A 213 13.84 9.33 -6.26
N ASP A 214 14.61 9.20 -7.33
CA ASP A 214 16.05 9.47 -7.31
C ASP A 214 16.35 10.95 -7.03
N ASP A 215 15.66 11.87 -7.71
CA ASP A 215 15.79 13.32 -7.48
C ASP A 215 15.39 13.70 -6.05
N ALA A 216 14.29 13.15 -5.53
CA ALA A 216 13.85 13.39 -4.16
C ALA A 216 14.86 12.86 -3.13
N ALA A 217 15.41 11.67 -3.35
CA ALA A 217 16.46 11.10 -2.50
C ALA A 217 17.70 12.01 -2.48
N GLU A 218 18.18 12.45 -3.65
CA GLU A 218 19.34 13.36 -3.73
C GLU A 218 19.07 14.69 -3.03
N LYS A 219 17.90 15.29 -3.23
CA LYS A 219 17.53 16.55 -2.58
C LYS A 219 17.43 16.39 -1.06
N ALA A 220 16.85 15.29 -0.57
CA ALA A 220 16.81 14.98 0.85
C ALA A 220 18.22 14.83 1.44
N THR A 221 19.11 14.04 0.80
CA THR A 221 20.51 13.90 1.22
C THR A 221 21.23 15.24 1.28
N ARG A 222 21.09 16.08 0.24
CA ARG A 222 21.73 17.41 0.21
C ARG A 222 21.19 18.32 1.32
N ARG A 223 19.88 18.32 1.55
CA ARG A 223 19.21 19.15 2.55
C ARG A 223 19.66 18.81 3.97
N PHE A 224 19.78 17.53 4.28
CA PHE A 224 20.06 17.05 5.64
C PHE A 224 21.53 16.71 5.89
N LYS A 225 22.42 16.99 4.92
CA LYS A 225 23.86 16.81 5.08
C LYS A 225 24.42 17.59 6.28
N GLY A 226 25.19 16.93 7.14
CA GLY A 226 25.75 17.49 8.36
C GLY A 226 24.74 17.73 9.48
N THR A 227 23.47 17.38 9.29
CA THR A 227 22.46 17.43 10.35
C THR A 227 22.46 16.11 11.15
N PRO A 228 21.87 16.08 12.35
CA PRO A 228 21.71 14.82 13.10
C PRO A 228 20.93 13.73 12.36
N HIS A 229 20.16 14.09 11.32
CA HIS A 229 19.30 13.17 10.56
C HIS A 229 19.97 12.60 9.30
N GLU A 230 21.19 13.01 8.95
CA GLU A 230 21.85 12.62 7.70
C GLU A 230 21.81 11.11 7.43
N LYS A 231 22.24 10.31 8.40
CA LYS A 231 22.27 8.83 8.29
C LYS A 231 20.88 8.22 8.21
N ASP A 232 19.92 8.77 8.96
CA ASP A 232 18.55 8.26 8.98
C ASP A 232 17.86 8.52 7.63
N ILE A 233 18.09 9.68 7.03
CA ILE A 233 17.62 10.00 5.67
C ILE A 233 18.20 9.05 4.63
N GLU A 234 19.51 8.77 4.70
CA GLU A 234 20.15 7.80 3.80
C GLU A 234 19.52 6.40 3.94
N VAL A 235 19.27 5.95 5.16
CA VAL A 235 18.61 4.66 5.44
C VAL A 235 17.19 4.64 4.85
N LEU A 236 16.38 5.67 5.09
CA LEU A 236 15.00 5.74 4.62
C LEU A 236 14.92 5.81 3.08
N ALA A 237 15.81 6.59 2.44
CA ALA A 237 15.90 6.64 0.98
C ALA A 237 16.29 5.28 0.38
N ASN A 238 17.27 4.59 0.99
CA ASN A 238 17.64 3.25 0.56
C ASN A 238 16.51 2.23 0.74
N ASN A 239 15.73 2.33 1.82
CA ASN A 239 14.57 1.46 2.03
C ASN A 239 13.49 1.67 0.97
N CYS A 240 13.22 2.92 0.57
CA CYS A 240 12.29 3.21 -0.53
C CYS A 240 12.73 2.53 -1.84
N LYS A 241 14.01 2.69 -2.21
CA LYS A 241 14.59 2.03 -3.40
C LYS A 241 14.54 0.50 -3.30
N ASN A 242 14.90 -0.04 -2.14
CA ASN A 242 14.87 -1.47 -1.89
C ASN A 242 13.45 -2.04 -1.95
N MET A 243 12.44 -1.30 -1.49
CA MET A 243 11.04 -1.68 -1.59
C MET A 243 10.63 -1.80 -3.06
N CYS A 244 10.86 -0.78 -3.89
CA CYS A 244 10.54 -0.84 -5.31
C CYS A 244 11.20 -2.06 -6.01
N ARG A 245 12.48 -2.30 -5.72
CA ARG A 245 13.22 -3.46 -6.26
C ARG A 245 12.66 -4.78 -5.74
N THR A 246 12.32 -4.85 -4.46
CA THR A 246 11.81 -6.08 -3.84
C THR A 246 10.41 -6.41 -4.33
N SER A 247 9.56 -5.40 -4.53
CA SER A 247 8.24 -5.57 -5.16
C SER A 247 8.37 -6.26 -6.51
N TRP A 248 9.29 -5.82 -7.38
CA TRP A 248 9.57 -6.52 -8.64
C TRP A 248 10.03 -7.96 -8.46
N LEU A 249 11.06 -8.16 -7.63
CA LEU A 249 11.65 -9.48 -7.39
C LEU A 249 10.67 -10.48 -6.76
N TRP A 250 9.72 -9.99 -5.97
CA TRP A 250 8.66 -10.79 -5.41
C TRP A 250 7.57 -11.09 -6.45
N SER A 251 7.13 -10.08 -7.21
CA SER A 251 6.09 -10.22 -8.24
C SER A 251 6.41 -11.29 -9.28
N VAL A 252 7.67 -11.41 -9.70
CA VAL A 252 8.10 -12.42 -10.69
C VAL A 252 8.29 -13.83 -10.11
N ARG A 253 8.23 -14.00 -8.79
CA ARG A 253 8.43 -15.29 -8.11
C ARG A 253 7.17 -15.81 -7.42
N THR A 254 6.26 -14.93 -7.06
CA THR A 254 5.03 -15.29 -6.37
C THR A 254 4.06 -16.00 -7.31
N PRO A 255 3.37 -17.05 -6.86
CA PRO A 255 2.27 -17.64 -7.63
C PRO A 255 1.06 -16.69 -7.74
N ARG A 256 0.97 -15.64 -6.89
CA ARG A 256 -0.19 -14.71 -6.82
C ARG A 256 -0.56 -14.09 -8.17
N TYR A 257 0.42 -13.76 -8.99
CA TYR A 257 0.19 -13.04 -10.26
C TYR A 257 0.08 -13.95 -11.48
N CYS A 258 0.16 -15.28 -11.30
CA CYS A 258 0.15 -16.22 -12.42
C CYS A 258 1.20 -15.89 -13.49
N LEU A 259 2.38 -15.45 -13.04
CA LEU A 259 3.56 -15.19 -13.88
C LEU A 259 4.66 -16.24 -13.70
N ALA A 260 4.55 -17.14 -12.71
CA ALA A 260 5.59 -18.11 -12.39
C ALA A 260 5.86 -19.13 -13.54
N ASP A 261 4.93 -19.24 -14.48
CA ASP A 261 5.00 -20.04 -15.72
C ASP A 261 5.70 -19.32 -16.87
N ILE A 262 5.91 -18.00 -16.79
CA ILE A 262 6.54 -17.21 -17.85
C ILE A 262 8.05 -17.22 -17.65
N THR A 263 8.76 -17.65 -18.69
CA THR A 263 10.23 -17.55 -18.71
C THR A 263 10.62 -16.20 -19.31
N PRO A 264 11.48 -15.41 -18.63
CA PRO A 264 11.99 -14.18 -19.21
C PRO A 264 12.80 -14.45 -20.48
N ASP A 265 12.78 -13.53 -21.43
CA ASP A 265 13.60 -13.60 -22.64
C ASP A 265 15.09 -13.40 -22.32
N ALA A 266 15.94 -13.50 -23.36
CA ALA A 266 17.38 -13.38 -23.21
C ALA A 266 17.85 -12.00 -22.69
N GLU A 267 17.01 -10.97 -22.82
CA GLU A 267 17.27 -9.61 -22.34
C GLU A 267 16.64 -9.35 -20.96
N GLY A 268 15.95 -10.34 -20.39
CA GLY A 268 15.23 -10.25 -19.12
C GLY A 268 13.82 -9.67 -19.23
N GLY A 269 13.33 -9.47 -20.46
CA GLY A 269 11.97 -9.06 -20.76
C GLY A 269 10.94 -10.16 -20.47
N TRP A 270 9.70 -9.75 -20.22
CA TRP A 270 8.58 -10.67 -19.94
C TRP A 270 7.51 -10.47 -20.98
N VAL A 271 7.10 -11.56 -21.64
CA VAL A 271 6.04 -11.54 -22.66
C VAL A 271 4.92 -12.48 -22.22
N PHE A 272 3.70 -11.96 -22.16
CA PHE A 272 2.51 -12.74 -21.87
C PHE A 272 1.31 -12.24 -22.65
N VAL A 273 0.36 -13.14 -22.88
CA VAL A 273 -0.92 -12.82 -23.53
C VAL A 273 -1.97 -12.60 -22.44
N VAL A 274 -2.70 -11.49 -22.55
CA VAL A 274 -3.90 -11.24 -21.75
C VAL A 274 -5.07 -11.84 -22.54
N ASP A 275 -5.35 -13.12 -22.30
CA ASP A 275 -6.49 -13.78 -22.94
C ASP A 275 -7.81 -13.19 -22.41
N ALA A 276 -8.72 -12.82 -23.32
CA ALA A 276 -10.10 -12.54 -22.93
C ALA A 276 -10.74 -13.82 -22.38
N MET A 277 -11.64 -13.69 -21.39
CA MET A 277 -12.36 -14.84 -20.84
C MET A 277 -13.01 -15.65 -21.98
N GLY A 278 -12.70 -16.94 -22.03
CA GLY A 278 -13.46 -17.91 -22.81
C GLY A 278 -14.82 -18.19 -22.20
#